data_AF-A0A832DTZ0-F1
#
_entry.id   AF-A0A832DTZ0-F1
#
_cell.length_a   1.000
_cell.length_b   1.000
_cell.length_c   1.000
_cell.angle_alpha   90.00
_cell.angle_beta   90.00
_cell.angle_gamma   90.00
#
_symmetry.space_group_name_H-M   'P 1'
#
loop_
_entity.id
_entity.type
_entity.pdbx_description
1 polymer ?
#
loop_
_entity_poly.entity_id
_entity_poly.type
_entity_poly.pdbx_seq_one_letter_code
_entity_poly.pdbx_strand_id
1 'polypeptide(L)'
;MRALLLLASAAALGFAGAACADPSVKFKDAVARVEVIPEARTDVKVEFLTTNQSLPLNIRKAGNDVTVDGGLKMNRINGCNTVMGKRVVHVRGVGDVKWEDIPQVVVRVPLNAEVGANGAVFGNVGRTDNL
;
A
#
# COMPACT_ATOMS: atom_id res chain seq x y z
N MET A 1 6.43 50.03 52.92
CA MET A 1 5.84 48.67 52.89
C MET A 1 5.65 48.29 51.43
N ARG A 2 6.51 47.41 50.90
CA ARG A 2 6.50 46.98 49.48
C ARG A 2 5.72 45.67 49.38
N ALA A 3 4.54 45.69 48.76
CA ALA A 3 3.74 44.49 48.52
C ALA A 3 4.25 43.79 47.25
N LEU A 4 4.80 42.59 47.40
CA LEU A 4 5.14 41.70 46.29
C LEU A 4 3.85 41.17 45.66
N LEU A 5 3.63 41.50 44.38
CA LEU A 5 2.63 40.85 43.54
C LEU A 5 3.23 39.55 42.98
N LEU A 6 2.67 38.42 43.41
CA LEU A 6 2.98 37.09 42.90
C LEU A 6 2.34 36.92 41.50
N LEU A 7 3.18 36.78 40.48
CA LEU A 7 2.78 36.43 39.11
C LEU A 7 2.44 34.93 39.04
N ALA A 8 1.19 34.61 38.70
CA ALA A 8 0.73 33.25 38.43
C ALA A 8 1.24 32.78 37.04
N SER A 9 2.05 31.73 37.03
CA SER A 9 2.52 31.07 35.82
C SER A 9 1.42 30.16 35.24
N ALA A 10 0.80 30.58 34.14
CA ALA A 10 -0.09 29.73 33.36
C ALA A 10 0.75 28.71 32.56
N ALA A 11 0.75 27.44 33.00
CA ALA A 11 1.30 26.34 32.22
C ALA A 11 0.37 26.02 31.04
N ALA A 12 0.68 26.55 29.87
CA ALA A 12 0.03 26.15 28.63
C ALA A 12 0.45 24.71 28.27
N LEU A 13 -0.43 23.75 28.53
CA LEU A 13 -0.33 22.39 28.00
C LEU A 13 -0.51 22.46 26.48
N GLY A 14 0.59 22.60 25.74
CA GLY A 14 0.59 22.43 24.30
C GLY A 14 0.21 20.99 23.97
N PHE A 15 -0.89 20.80 23.24
CA PHE A 15 -1.14 19.55 22.53
C PHE A 15 -0.01 19.38 21.52
N ALA A 16 1.03 18.63 21.87
CA ALA A 16 1.92 18.06 20.89
C ALA A 16 1.08 17.07 20.07
N GLY A 17 0.59 17.52 18.91
CA GLY A 17 -0.02 16.63 17.94
C GLY A 17 0.99 15.53 17.64
N ALA A 18 0.69 14.30 18.04
CA ALA A 18 1.49 13.16 17.65
C ALA A 18 1.53 13.18 16.12
N ALA A 19 2.73 13.30 15.55
CA ALA A 19 2.92 13.11 14.12
C ALA A 19 2.56 11.64 13.82
N CYS A 20 1.29 11.38 13.49
CA CYS A 20 0.90 10.10 12.94
C CYS A 20 1.66 9.96 11.62
N ALA A 21 2.43 8.87 11.49
CA ALA A 21 3.03 8.53 10.21
C ALA A 21 1.94 8.46 9.14
N ASP A 22 2.26 8.97 7.95
CA ASP A 22 1.34 8.92 6.83
C ASP A 22 0.97 7.44 6.54
N PRO A 23 -0.32 7.16 6.28
CA PRO A 23 -0.76 5.80 6.00
C PRO A 23 -0.04 5.25 4.76
N SER A 24 0.35 3.98 4.77
CA SER A 24 1.09 3.39 3.64
C SER A 24 0.49 2.08 3.16
N VAL A 25 0.61 1.82 1.86
CA VAL A 25 0.26 0.55 1.24
C VAL A 25 1.45 0.01 0.45
N LYS A 26 1.87 -1.21 0.77
CA LYS A 26 3.04 -1.84 0.17
C LYS A 26 2.67 -3.17 -0.46
N PHE A 27 2.92 -3.31 -1.76
CA PHE A 27 2.88 -4.60 -2.43
C PHE A 27 4.26 -5.23 -2.36
N LYS A 28 4.35 -6.47 -1.91
CA LYS A 28 5.61 -7.17 -1.69
C LYS A 28 5.61 -8.55 -2.34
N ASP A 29 6.66 -8.84 -3.10
CA ASP A 29 6.89 -10.16 -3.71
C ASP A 29 5.61 -10.70 -4.40
N ALA A 30 4.88 -9.82 -5.11
CA ALA A 30 3.54 -10.10 -5.62
C ALA A 30 3.44 -9.97 -7.15
N VAL A 31 2.52 -10.74 -7.74
CA VAL A 31 2.02 -10.52 -9.10
C VAL A 31 0.56 -10.11 -8.99
N ALA A 32 0.25 -8.85 -9.31
CA ALA A 32 -1.10 -8.31 -9.14
C ALA A 32 -1.37 -7.15 -10.12
N ARG A 33 -2.63 -7.00 -10.51
CA ARG A 33 -3.17 -5.82 -11.17
C ARG A 33 -3.81 -4.95 -10.11
N VAL A 34 -3.39 -3.70 -9.99
CA VAL A 34 -3.75 -2.84 -8.87
C VAL A 34 -4.42 -1.58 -9.39
N GLU A 35 -5.56 -1.25 -8.82
CA GLU A 35 -6.20 0.06 -8.95
C GLU A 35 -6.13 0.76 -7.60
N VAL A 36 -5.41 1.87 -7.53
CA VAL A 36 -5.36 2.71 -6.33
C VAL A 36 -6.30 3.89 -6.51
N ILE A 37 -7.22 4.03 -5.57
CA ILE A 37 -8.24 5.07 -5.53
C ILE A 37 -7.99 5.92 -4.27
N PRO A 38 -7.23 7.01 -4.38
CA PRO A 38 -7.15 8.01 -3.32
C PRO A 38 -8.51 8.71 -3.13
N GLU A 39 -8.97 8.83 -1.90
CA GLU A 39 -10.24 9.51 -1.54
C GLU A 39 -10.16 10.13 -0.14
N ALA A 40 -11.15 10.95 0.23
CA ALA A 40 -11.22 11.60 1.54
C ALA A 40 -11.58 10.60 2.65
N ARG A 41 -10.59 9.78 3.04
CA ARG A 41 -10.70 8.72 4.07
C ARG A 41 -9.49 8.75 5.00
N THR A 42 -9.60 8.07 6.14
CA THR A 42 -8.54 8.01 7.17
C THR A 42 -7.96 6.60 7.34
N ASP A 43 -8.48 5.62 6.62
CA ASP A 43 -8.09 4.21 6.71
C ASP A 43 -7.72 3.66 5.32
N VAL A 44 -7.07 2.50 5.28
CA VAL A 44 -6.78 1.78 4.03
C VAL A 44 -7.72 0.59 3.90
N LYS A 45 -8.44 0.53 2.77
CA LYS A 45 -9.25 -0.64 2.39
C LYS A 45 -8.63 -1.32 1.18
N VAL A 46 -8.42 -2.63 1.29
CA VAL A 46 -7.94 -3.50 0.22
C VAL A 46 -9.06 -4.47 -0.13
N GLU A 47 -9.36 -4.61 -1.41
CA GLU A 47 -10.40 -5.49 -1.94
C GLU A 47 -9.83 -6.32 -3.08
N PHE A 48 -10.05 -7.63 -3.04
CA PHE A 48 -9.63 -8.54 -4.10
C PHE A 48 -10.80 -8.80 -5.03
N LEU A 49 -10.75 -8.25 -6.24
CA LEU A 49 -11.78 -8.44 -7.26
C LEU A 49 -11.66 -9.83 -7.89
N THR A 50 -10.42 -10.26 -8.15
CA THR A 50 -10.12 -11.60 -8.65
C THR A 50 -8.93 -12.18 -7.91
N THR A 51 -8.92 -13.50 -7.72
CA THR A 51 -7.84 -14.23 -7.04
C THR A 51 -7.35 -15.37 -7.92
N ASN A 52 -6.14 -15.86 -7.62
CA ASN A 52 -5.57 -17.03 -8.27
C ASN A 52 -4.85 -17.86 -7.20
N GLN A 53 -5.22 -19.13 -7.05
CA GLN A 53 -4.66 -20.01 -6.02
C GLN A 53 -3.15 -20.24 -6.19
N SER A 54 -2.65 -20.17 -7.42
CA SER A 54 -1.22 -20.27 -7.72
C SER A 54 -0.46 -18.97 -7.43
N LEU A 55 -1.16 -17.85 -7.20
CA LEU A 55 -0.62 -16.53 -6.87
C LEU A 55 -1.33 -15.97 -5.62
N PRO A 56 -1.16 -16.61 -4.45
CA PRO A 56 -1.85 -16.20 -3.24
C PRO A 56 -1.42 -14.79 -2.81
N LEU A 57 -2.38 -13.97 -2.39
CA LEU A 57 -2.13 -12.66 -1.80
C LEU A 57 -2.57 -12.67 -0.34
N ASN A 58 -1.69 -12.19 0.55
CA ASN A 58 -1.96 -12.09 1.98
C ASN A 58 -1.88 -10.65 2.44
N ILE A 59 -2.84 -10.24 3.26
CA ILE A 59 -2.86 -8.89 3.85
C ILE A 59 -2.25 -8.95 5.24
N ARG A 60 -1.31 -8.05 5.51
CA ARG A 60 -0.79 -7.78 6.85
C ARG A 60 -1.03 -6.32 7.18
N LYS A 61 -1.46 -6.05 8.41
CA LYS A 61 -1.67 -4.69 8.90
C LYS A 61 -0.77 -4.45 10.11
N ALA A 62 -0.09 -3.30 10.13
CA ALA A 62 0.71 -2.83 11.24
C ALA A 62 0.41 -1.34 11.46
N GLY A 63 -0.49 -1.03 12.40
CA GLY A 63 -1.00 0.33 12.55
C GLY A 63 -1.68 0.81 11.27
N ASN A 64 -1.19 1.93 10.71
CA ASN A 64 -1.69 2.51 9.47
C ASN A 64 -1.04 1.93 8.20
N ASP A 65 -0.08 1.01 8.35
CA ASP A 65 0.60 0.37 7.23
C ASP A 65 -0.12 -0.92 6.83
N VAL A 66 -0.38 -1.06 5.54
CA VAL A 66 -0.95 -2.27 4.94
C VAL A 66 0.03 -2.87 3.96
N THR A 67 0.41 -4.12 4.18
CA THR A 67 1.24 -4.88 3.23
C THR A 67 0.39 -5.96 2.55
N VAL A 68 0.39 -5.95 1.22
CA VAL A 68 -0.15 -7.02 0.37
C VAL A 68 1.03 -7.88 -0.10
N ASP A 69 1.19 -9.05 0.50
CA ASP A 69 2.33 -9.95 0.26
C ASP A 69 1.92 -11.15 -0.60
N GLY A 70 2.62 -11.33 -1.74
CA GLY A 70 2.38 -12.44 -2.66
C GLY A 70 3.20 -13.71 -2.39
N GLY A 71 4.13 -13.67 -1.44
CA GLY A 71 4.94 -14.81 -1.05
C GLY A 71 5.93 -15.30 -2.13
N LEU A 72 6.16 -14.54 -3.21
CA LEU A 72 7.04 -14.92 -4.32
C LEU A 72 8.50 -14.52 -4.08
N LYS A 73 9.03 -14.93 -2.93
CA LYS A 73 10.40 -14.61 -2.45
C LYS A 73 11.49 -15.26 -3.31
N MET A 74 12.77 -14.97 -3.05
CA MET A 74 13.91 -15.66 -3.68
C MET A 74 13.89 -15.61 -5.23
N ASN A 75 13.52 -14.46 -5.78
CA ASN A 75 13.43 -14.21 -7.22
C ASN A 75 12.52 -15.23 -7.94
N ARG A 76 11.39 -15.60 -7.33
CA ARG A 76 10.39 -16.45 -8.01
C ARG A 76 9.75 -15.72 -9.20
N ILE A 77 9.65 -14.40 -9.15
CA ILE A 77 9.28 -13.59 -10.31
C ILE A 77 10.54 -13.39 -11.14
N ASN A 78 10.64 -14.09 -12.27
CA ASN A 78 11.89 -14.19 -13.05
C ASN A 78 11.76 -13.77 -14.52
N GLY A 79 10.60 -13.25 -14.93
CA GLY A 79 10.45 -12.66 -16.25
C GLY A 79 9.16 -11.87 -16.38
N CYS A 80 9.22 -10.75 -17.10
CA CYS A 80 8.05 -9.97 -17.50
C CYS A 80 8.14 -9.73 -19.02
N ASN A 81 7.32 -10.44 -19.77
CA ASN A 81 7.34 -10.48 -21.22
C ASN A 81 6.04 -9.91 -21.80
N THR A 82 6.07 -9.65 -23.11
CA THR A 82 4.89 -9.34 -23.90
C THR A 82 4.79 -10.36 -25.04
N VAL A 83 3.71 -11.12 -25.11
CA VAL A 83 3.44 -12.12 -26.14
C VAL A 83 2.18 -11.71 -26.87
N MET A 84 2.27 -11.48 -28.19
CA MET A 84 1.14 -11.02 -29.03
C MET A 84 0.42 -9.78 -28.45
N GLY A 85 1.20 -8.81 -27.95
CA GLY A 85 0.68 -7.57 -27.35
C GLY A 85 0.11 -7.71 -25.93
N LYS A 86 0.09 -8.91 -25.35
CA LYS A 86 -0.39 -9.16 -23.98
C LYS A 86 0.76 -9.40 -23.01
N ARG A 87 0.64 -8.88 -21.79
CA ARG A 87 1.63 -9.08 -20.72
C ARG A 87 1.59 -10.53 -20.22
N VAL A 88 2.76 -11.12 -20.03
CA VAL A 88 2.96 -12.46 -19.48
C VAL A 88 4.06 -12.38 -18.42
N VAL A 89 3.81 -12.89 -17.22
CA VAL A 89 4.78 -12.92 -16.13
C VAL A 89 5.21 -14.35 -15.89
N HIS A 90 6.50 -14.63 -16.00
CA HIS A 90 7.04 -15.93 -15.65
C HIS A 90 7.26 -15.99 -14.13
N VAL A 91 6.67 -17.00 -13.49
CA VAL A 91 6.78 -17.24 -12.05
C VAL A 91 7.29 -18.66 -11.82
N ARG A 92 8.47 -18.79 -11.22
CA ARG A 92 9.08 -20.09 -10.90
C ARG A 92 8.14 -20.93 -10.03
N GLY A 93 7.83 -22.14 -10.48
CA GLY A 93 6.92 -23.06 -9.79
C GLY A 93 5.43 -22.88 -10.13
N VAL A 94 5.08 -21.87 -10.94
CA VAL A 94 3.73 -21.67 -11.49
C VAL A 94 3.75 -21.76 -13.02
N GLY A 95 4.78 -21.21 -13.65
CA GLY A 95 4.92 -21.11 -15.11
C GLY A 95 4.61 -19.71 -15.61
N ASP A 96 4.17 -19.63 -16.87
CA ASP A 96 3.78 -18.37 -17.50
C ASP A 96 2.36 -17.98 -17.08
N VAL A 97 2.26 -16.85 -16.39
CA VAL A 97 1.00 -16.25 -15.94
C VAL A 97 0.54 -15.23 -16.97
N LYS A 98 -0.62 -15.45 -17.58
CA LYS A 98 -1.22 -14.52 -18.53
C LYS A 98 -1.89 -13.36 -17.79
N TRP A 99 -2.04 -12.22 -18.45
CA TRP A 99 -2.68 -11.04 -17.90
C TRP A 99 -4.03 -11.32 -17.22
N GLU A 100 -4.89 -12.11 -17.85
CA GLU A 100 -6.20 -12.52 -17.35
C GLU A 100 -6.14 -13.29 -16.02
N ASP A 101 -5.10 -14.09 -15.81
CA ASP A 101 -4.91 -14.94 -14.63
C ASP A 101 -4.24 -14.21 -13.46
N ILE A 102 -3.80 -12.95 -13.67
CA ILE A 102 -3.21 -12.13 -12.61
C ILE A 102 -4.34 -11.62 -11.69
N PRO A 103 -4.23 -11.82 -10.36
CA PRO A 103 -5.18 -11.29 -9.38
C PRO A 103 -5.39 -9.77 -9.53
N GLN A 104 -6.64 -9.32 -9.37
CA GLN A 104 -7.00 -7.91 -9.37
C GLN A 104 -7.28 -7.42 -7.95
N VAL A 105 -6.66 -6.30 -7.59
CA VAL A 105 -6.74 -5.68 -6.27
C VAL A 105 -7.15 -4.23 -6.44
N VAL A 106 -8.18 -3.80 -5.73
CA VAL A 106 -8.54 -2.39 -5.58
C VAL A 106 -8.11 -1.95 -4.19
N VAL A 107 -7.40 -0.84 -4.13
CA VAL A 107 -6.97 -0.23 -2.87
C VAL A 107 -7.57 1.17 -2.79
N ARG A 108 -8.34 1.43 -1.75
CA ARG A 108 -8.79 2.77 -1.41
C ARG A 108 -7.95 3.31 -0.27
N VAL A 109 -7.33 4.46 -0.51
CA VAL A 109 -6.34 5.05 0.40
C VAL A 109 -6.69 6.52 0.70
N PRO A 110 -6.22 7.05 1.85
CA PRO A 110 -6.20 8.50 2.09
C PRO A 110 -5.40 9.23 1.01
N LEU A 111 -5.75 10.50 0.73
CA LEU A 111 -5.08 11.32 -0.29
C LEU A 111 -3.57 11.52 -0.04
N ASN A 112 -3.15 11.48 1.22
CA ASN A 112 -1.75 11.63 1.63
C ASN A 112 -0.99 10.30 1.74
N ALA A 113 -1.59 9.17 1.36
CA ALA A 113 -1.00 7.86 1.58
C ALA A 113 0.19 7.56 0.65
N GLU A 114 1.21 6.90 1.18
CA GLU A 114 2.35 6.38 0.39
C GLU A 114 2.00 5.02 -0.25
N VAL A 115 2.35 4.83 -1.52
CA VAL A 115 2.10 3.57 -2.23
C VAL A 115 3.40 2.99 -2.79
N GLY A 116 3.86 1.90 -2.19
CA GLY A 116 5.05 1.17 -2.62
C GLY A 116 4.70 -0.14 -3.34
N ALA A 117 5.46 -0.50 -4.37
CA ALA A 117 5.29 -1.77 -5.07
C ALA A 117 6.62 -2.50 -5.30
N ASN A 118 6.62 -3.80 -5.01
CA ASN A 118 7.73 -4.72 -5.26
C ASN A 118 7.19 -6.04 -5.83
N GLY A 119 7.75 -6.48 -6.95
CA GLY A 119 7.31 -7.64 -7.73
C GLY A 119 6.80 -7.25 -9.12
N ALA A 120 5.92 -8.06 -9.70
CA ALA A 120 5.26 -7.77 -10.98
C ALA A 120 3.87 -7.18 -10.72
N VAL A 121 3.88 -5.94 -10.23
CA VAL A 121 2.66 -5.19 -9.90
C VAL A 121 2.37 -4.23 -11.04
N PHE A 122 1.16 -4.32 -11.58
CA PHE A 122 0.69 -3.46 -12.67
C PHE A 122 -0.38 -2.53 -12.11
N GLY A 123 0.03 -1.30 -11.78
CA GLY A 123 -0.80 -0.34 -11.08
C GLY A 123 -1.34 0.77 -11.99
N ASN A 124 -2.56 1.23 -11.70
CA ASN A 124 -3.03 2.57 -12.01
C ASN A 124 -3.33 3.30 -10.71
N VAL A 125 -2.96 4.58 -10.64
CA VAL A 125 -3.14 5.40 -9.44
C VAL A 125 -3.96 6.62 -9.81
N GLY A 126 -5.07 6.82 -9.11
CA GLY A 126 -5.89 8.03 -9.23
C GLY A 126 -5.16 9.29 -8.75
N ARG A 127 -5.83 10.44 -8.85
CA ARG A 127 -5.27 11.71 -8.37
C ARG A 127 -5.00 11.63 -6.87
N THR A 128 -3.76 11.90 -6.47
CA THR A 128 -3.25 11.81 -5.10
C THR A 128 -2.49 13.08 -4.72
N ASP A 129 -2.33 13.34 -3.42
CA ASP A 129 -1.52 14.46 -2.93
C ASP A 129 -0.05 14.05 -2.74
N ASN A 130 0.23 12.74 -2.58
CA ASN A 130 1.56 12.15 -2.42
C ASN A 130 1.68 10.82 -3.21
N LEU A 131 2.89 10.48 -3.68
CA LEU A 131 3.23 9.17 -4.27
C LEU A 131 4.65 8.73 -3.91
#